data_AF-A0A838TEW9-F1
#
_entry.id   AF-A0A838TEW9-F1
#
_cell.length_a   1.000
_cell.length_b   1.000
_cell.length_c   1.000
_cell.angle_alpha   90.00
_cell.angle_beta   90.00
_cell.angle_gamma   90.00
#
_symmetry.space_group_name_H-M   'P 1'
#
loop_
_entity.id
_entity.type
_entity.pdbx_description
1 polymer ?
#
loop_
_entity_poly.entity_id
_entity_poly.type
_entity_poly.pdbx_seq_one_letter_code
_entity_poly.pdbx_strand_id
1 'polypeptide(L)'
;CQLRWGRWDLYMLTQEAGWAIEADYFAVFRPGNYHFALPSIHDPTHASQFTSALAGVTFLAIALAELVAAWRGRSGWQKRLGFYFAALVIYYLSVAGVASVQLESMLRYDLCVHALIVLGLLHYLREFRLPPLYVRAAAMTLAALACVAGLGLQGFYVWNFTRGNWIA
;
A
#
# COMPACT_ATOMS: atom_id res chain seq x y z
N CYS A 1 14.82 -21.06 -21.47
CA CYS A 1 15.25 -21.63 -20.18
C CYS A 1 15.20 -20.58 -19.09
N GLN A 2 14.39 -20.83 -18.07
CA GLN A 2 14.39 -20.20 -16.75
C GLN A 2 14.26 -18.66 -16.73
N LEU A 3 13.06 -18.17 -17.05
CA LEU A 3 12.53 -16.99 -16.36
C LEU A 3 12.20 -17.40 -14.90
N ARG A 4 13.20 -17.92 -14.18
CA ARG A 4 13.11 -18.14 -12.74
C ARG A 4 13.30 -16.78 -12.13
N TRP A 5 12.19 -16.16 -11.75
CA TRP A 5 12.15 -14.93 -10.98
C TRP A 5 12.78 -15.19 -9.60
N GLY A 6 14.11 -15.32 -9.52
CA GLY A 6 14.90 -15.43 -8.29
C GLY A 6 14.27 -16.22 -7.13
N ARG A 7 14.59 -15.79 -5.90
CA ARG A 7 13.90 -16.19 -4.66
C ARG A 7 13.17 -14.96 -4.13
N TRP A 8 11.98 -14.70 -4.66
CA TRP A 8 11.11 -13.61 -4.24
C TRP A 8 10.36 -13.92 -2.95
N ASP A 9 10.26 -15.21 -2.63
CA ASP A 9 9.65 -15.81 -1.46
C ASP A 9 10.57 -15.81 -0.23
N LEU A 10 11.76 -15.18 -0.30
CA LEU A 10 12.70 -15.10 0.82
C LEU A 10 12.03 -14.59 2.10
N TYR A 11 11.15 -13.59 1.98
CA TYR A 11 10.39 -13.08 3.12
C TYR A 11 9.51 -14.16 3.75
N MET A 12 8.76 -14.90 2.94
CA MET A 12 7.87 -15.98 3.41
C MET A 12 8.66 -17.10 4.07
N LEU A 13 9.79 -17.50 3.47
CA LEU A 13 10.68 -18.51 4.05
C LEU A 13 11.27 -18.07 5.39
N THR A 14 11.57 -16.78 5.56
CA THR A 14 12.04 -16.25 6.85
C THR A 14 10.91 -16.20 7.89
N GLN A 15 9.67 -15.94 7.48
CA GLN A 15 8.50 -16.00 8.37
C GLN A 15 8.22 -17.44 8.81
N GLU A 16 8.30 -18.39 7.88
CA GLU A 16 8.15 -19.82 8.18
C GLU A 16 9.25 -20.31 9.12
N ALA A 17 10.53 -20.06 8.79
CA ALA A 17 11.66 -20.55 9.59
C ALA A 17 11.79 -19.84 10.96
N GLY A 18 11.47 -18.55 11.03
CA GLY A 18 11.62 -17.75 12.25
C GLY A 18 10.43 -17.81 13.19
N TRP A 19 9.21 -17.96 12.64
CA TRP A 19 7.96 -17.75 13.37
C TRP A 19 6.92 -18.85 13.15
N ALA A 20 7.25 -19.90 12.37
CA ALA A 20 6.32 -20.96 11.97
C ALA A 20 5.05 -20.45 11.28
N ILE A 21 5.17 -19.33 10.57
CA ILE A 21 4.05 -18.69 9.85
C ILE A 21 4.00 -19.23 8.42
N GLU A 22 2.91 -19.90 8.07
CA GLU A 22 2.66 -20.33 6.70
C GLU A 22 2.12 -19.17 5.85
N ALA A 23 2.70 -18.97 4.67
CA ALA A 23 2.26 -17.93 3.75
C ALA A 23 0.95 -18.31 3.05
N ASP A 24 -0.02 -17.42 3.07
CA ASP A 24 -1.28 -17.55 2.35
C ASP A 24 -1.28 -16.66 1.11
N TYR A 25 -0.82 -17.21 0.00
CA TYR A 25 -0.75 -16.51 -1.30
C TYR A 25 -2.11 -16.05 -1.84
N PHE A 26 -3.21 -16.62 -1.36
CA PHE A 26 -4.58 -16.25 -1.74
C PHE A 26 -5.23 -15.26 -0.76
N ALA A 27 -4.51 -14.86 0.30
CA ALA A 27 -5.01 -13.94 1.31
C ALA A 27 -5.51 -12.60 0.75
N VAL A 28 -4.93 -12.12 -0.34
CA VAL A 28 -5.32 -10.87 -1.00
C VAL A 28 -6.75 -10.91 -1.54
N PHE A 29 -7.29 -12.10 -1.81
CA PHE A 29 -8.65 -12.28 -2.30
C PHE A 29 -9.65 -12.57 -1.17
N ARG A 30 -9.19 -12.75 0.07
CA ARG A 30 -10.08 -13.06 1.20
C ARG A 30 -10.65 -11.77 1.79
N PRO A 31 -11.97 -11.53 1.68
CA PRO A 31 -12.57 -10.29 2.19
C PRO A 31 -12.46 -10.17 3.71
N GLY A 32 -12.35 -11.29 4.44
CA GLY A 32 -12.16 -11.30 5.90
C GLY A 32 -10.85 -10.68 6.38
N ASN A 33 -9.87 -10.49 5.49
CA ASN A 33 -8.60 -9.83 5.81
C ASN A 33 -8.68 -8.30 5.72
N TYR A 34 -9.82 -7.75 5.29
CA TYR A 34 -10.01 -6.33 5.06
C TYR A 34 -11.12 -5.79 5.95
N HIS A 35 -10.84 -4.67 6.60
CA HIS A 35 -11.81 -3.97 7.43
C HIS A 35 -11.97 -2.53 6.93
N PHE A 36 -13.18 -2.13 6.55
CA PHE A 36 -13.43 -0.78 6.00
C PHE A 36 -13.97 0.20 7.04
N ALA A 37 -14.40 -0.27 8.22
CA ALA A 37 -14.85 0.64 9.26
C ALA A 37 -13.65 1.30 9.95
N LEU A 38 -13.88 2.50 10.48
CA LEU A 38 -12.84 3.27 11.17
C LEU A 38 -12.35 2.43 12.37
N PRO A 39 -11.07 2.01 12.39
CA PRO A 39 -10.59 1.12 13.43
C PRO A 39 -10.54 1.85 14.77
N SER A 40 -10.78 1.12 15.85
CA SER A 40 -10.45 1.62 17.18
C SER A 40 -8.94 1.84 17.25
N ILE A 41 -8.52 2.99 17.78
CA ILE A 41 -7.10 3.32 17.93
C ILE A 41 -6.37 2.29 18.83
N HIS A 42 -7.09 1.53 19.66
CA HIS A 42 -6.48 0.57 20.58
C HIS A 42 -6.37 -0.85 20.00
N ASP A 43 -6.92 -1.10 18.81
CA ASP A 43 -6.93 -2.44 18.21
C ASP A 43 -5.97 -2.49 17.00
N PRO A 44 -4.79 -3.11 17.14
CA PRO A 44 -3.79 -3.14 16.09
C PRO A 44 -4.22 -4.00 14.88
N THR A 45 -5.07 -4.99 15.11
CA THR A 45 -5.57 -5.91 14.09
C THR A 45 -6.50 -5.17 13.14
N HIS A 46 -7.51 -4.50 13.69
CA HIS A 46 -8.43 -3.70 12.88
C HIS A 46 -7.73 -2.52 12.21
N ALA A 47 -6.77 -1.88 12.89
CA ALA A 47 -5.97 -0.81 12.30
C ALA A 47 -5.19 -1.29 11.08
N SER A 48 -4.53 -2.45 11.17
CA SER A 48 -3.77 -3.04 10.07
C SER A 48 -4.67 -3.46 8.90
N GLN A 49 -5.79 -4.12 9.19
CA GLN A 49 -6.78 -4.51 8.17
C GLN A 49 -7.35 -3.29 7.44
N PHE A 50 -7.56 -2.18 8.15
CA PHE A 50 -8.02 -0.92 7.56
C PHE A 50 -6.96 -0.25 6.67
N THR A 51 -5.71 -0.17 7.11
CA THR A 51 -4.64 0.41 6.28
C THR A 51 -4.39 -0.42 5.04
N SER A 52 -4.43 -1.74 5.15
CA SER A 52 -4.26 -2.66 4.02
C SER A 52 -5.44 -2.61 3.04
N ALA A 53 -6.66 -2.43 3.54
CA ALA A 53 -7.84 -2.17 2.70
C ALA A 53 -7.72 -0.82 1.98
N LEU A 54 -7.31 0.23 2.69
CA LEU A 54 -7.08 1.56 2.11
C LEU A 54 -6.00 1.54 1.03
N ALA A 55 -4.90 0.81 1.24
CA ALA A 55 -3.85 0.62 0.25
C ALA A 55 -4.41 -0.07 -1.01
N GLY A 56 -5.18 -1.15 -0.85
CA GLY A 56 -5.84 -1.85 -1.96
C GLY A 56 -6.79 -0.95 -2.76
N VAL A 57 -7.64 -0.18 -2.07
CA VAL A 57 -8.53 0.81 -2.71
C VAL A 57 -7.73 1.88 -3.45
N THR A 58 -6.62 2.34 -2.88
CA THR A 58 -5.75 3.34 -3.52
C THR A 58 -5.10 2.79 -4.79
N PHE A 59 -4.66 1.52 -4.79
CA PHE A 59 -4.17 0.86 -6.00
C PHE A 59 -5.26 0.77 -7.08
N LEU A 60 -6.48 0.40 -6.71
CA LEU A 60 -7.61 0.36 -7.64
C LEU A 60 -7.91 1.75 -8.21
N ALA A 61 -7.94 2.78 -7.38
CA ALA A 61 -8.17 4.16 -7.81
C ALA A 61 -7.08 4.64 -8.79
N ILE A 62 -5.82 4.33 -8.51
CA ILE A 62 -4.69 4.65 -9.40
C ILE A 62 -4.79 3.89 -10.72
N ALA A 63 -5.09 2.59 -10.68
CA ALA A 63 -5.26 1.77 -11.87
C ALA A 63 -6.39 2.30 -12.76
N LEU A 64 -7.54 2.67 -12.17
CA LEU A 64 -8.65 3.31 -12.88
C LEU A 64 -8.24 4.67 -13.46
N ALA A 65 -7.54 5.51 -12.70
CA ALA A 65 -7.06 6.80 -13.16
C ALA A 65 -6.11 6.67 -14.36
N GLU A 66 -5.16 5.72 -14.31
CA GLU A 66 -4.26 5.39 -15.42
C GLU A 66 -5.00 4.84 -16.63
N LEU A 67 -6.01 3.99 -16.43
CA LEU A 67 -6.81 3.42 -17.52
C LEU A 67 -7.62 4.52 -18.23
N VAL A 68 -8.22 5.44 -17.47
CA VAL A 68 -8.89 6.64 -18.01
C VAL A 68 -7.88 7.54 -18.74
N ALA A 69 -6.68 7.72 -18.19
CA ALA A 69 -5.62 8.50 -18.82
C ALA A 69 -5.12 7.87 -20.14
N ALA A 70 -5.01 6.54 -20.17
CA ALA A 70 -4.65 5.76 -21.36
C ALA A 70 -5.72 5.86 -22.44
N TRP A 71 -7.00 5.71 -22.08
CA TRP A 71 -8.12 5.90 -23.01
C TRP A 71 -8.17 7.33 -23.58
N ARG A 72 -7.78 8.33 -22.79
CA ARG A 72 -7.70 9.74 -23.25
C ARG A 72 -6.44 10.06 -24.05
N GLY A 73 -5.57 9.08 -24.32
CA GLY A 73 -4.33 9.25 -25.10
C GLY A 73 -3.26 10.11 -24.41
N ARG A 74 -3.36 10.33 -23.09
CA ARG A 74 -2.45 11.19 -22.30
C ARG A 74 -1.45 10.41 -21.45
N SER A 75 -1.18 9.15 -21.80
CA SER A 75 -0.57 8.22 -20.86
C SER A 75 0.94 8.05 -21.01
N GLY A 76 1.67 8.58 -20.03
CA GLY A 76 3.06 8.24 -19.72
C GLY A 76 3.22 7.04 -18.76
N TRP A 77 2.22 6.15 -18.69
CA TRP A 77 2.15 5.06 -17.69
C TRP A 77 3.41 4.20 -17.60
N GLN A 78 4.11 4.00 -18.72
CA GLN A 78 5.35 3.21 -18.79
C GLN A 78 6.43 3.71 -17.83
N LYS A 79 6.53 5.02 -17.61
CA LYS A 79 7.51 5.61 -16.68
C LYS A 79 7.13 5.39 -15.22
N ARG A 80 5.83 5.19 -14.93
CA ARG A 80 5.29 4.99 -13.58
C ARG A 80 5.10 3.53 -13.20
N LEU A 81 5.11 2.64 -14.19
CA LEU A 81 4.95 1.21 -14.00
C LEU A 81 5.90 0.65 -12.94
N GLY A 82 7.14 1.14 -12.89
CA GLY A 82 8.12 0.73 -11.89
C GLY A 82 7.69 1.02 -10.44
N PHE A 83 7.10 2.20 -10.19
CA PHE A 83 6.62 2.56 -8.85
C PHE A 83 5.42 1.72 -8.45
N TYR A 84 4.46 1.53 -9.37
CA TYR A 84 3.26 0.73 -9.10
C TYR A 84 3.61 -0.74 -8.92
N PHE A 85 4.52 -1.27 -9.74
CA PHE A 85 4.99 -2.64 -9.63
C PHE A 85 5.71 -2.87 -8.29
N ALA A 86 6.64 -1.99 -7.92
CA ALA A 86 7.34 -2.10 -6.64
C ALA A 86 6.37 -2.04 -5.45
N ALA A 87 5.43 -1.08 -5.47
CA ALA A 87 4.43 -0.94 -4.43
C ALA A 87 3.50 -2.16 -4.36
N LEU A 88 3.08 -2.71 -5.50
CA LEU A 88 2.23 -3.90 -5.58
C LEU A 88 2.93 -5.14 -5.06
N VAL A 89 4.21 -5.35 -5.41
CA VAL A 89 4.99 -6.49 -4.93
C VAL A 89 5.16 -6.44 -3.41
N ILE A 90 5.48 -5.27 -2.86
CA ILE A 90 5.61 -5.10 -1.40
C ILE A 90 4.27 -5.35 -0.73
N TYR A 91 3.19 -4.76 -1.23
CA TYR A 91 1.84 -4.98 -0.71
C TYR A 91 1.44 -6.47 -0.74
N TYR A 92 1.66 -7.14 -1.87
CA TYR A 92 1.35 -8.55 -2.05
C TYR A 92 2.12 -9.43 -1.06
N LEU A 93 3.45 -9.25 -0.98
CA LEU A 93 4.30 -10.02 -0.08
C LEU A 93 3.90 -9.83 1.39
N SER A 94 3.54 -8.61 1.76
CA SER A 94 3.13 -8.28 3.13
C SER A 94 1.77 -8.90 3.49
N VAL A 95 0.78 -8.85 2.60
CA VAL A 95 -0.53 -9.47 2.86
C VAL A 95 -0.38 -10.98 2.88
N ALA A 96 0.27 -11.57 1.87
CA ALA A 96 0.39 -13.01 1.75
C ALA A 96 1.26 -13.64 2.86
N GLY A 97 2.29 -12.94 3.33
CA GLY A 97 3.20 -13.47 4.35
C GLY A 97 2.67 -13.40 5.78
N VAL A 98 1.66 -12.57 6.07
CA VAL A 98 1.21 -12.29 7.46
C VAL A 98 -0.28 -12.58 7.67
N ALA A 99 -1.05 -12.85 6.61
CA ALA A 99 -2.50 -13.08 6.71
C ALA A 99 -2.90 -14.27 7.59
N SER A 100 -2.05 -15.30 7.71
CA SER A 100 -2.26 -16.44 8.60
C SER A 100 -2.21 -16.07 10.09
N VAL A 101 -1.63 -14.91 10.44
CA VAL A 101 -1.53 -14.38 11.81
C VAL A 101 -2.35 -13.09 11.98
N GLN A 102 -3.51 -13.03 11.31
CA GLN A 102 -4.50 -11.95 11.44
C GLN A 102 -3.99 -10.51 11.17
N LEU A 103 -2.84 -10.35 10.49
CA LEU A 103 -2.29 -9.04 10.06
C LEU A 103 -1.87 -8.08 11.19
N GLU A 104 -1.69 -8.53 12.43
CA GLU A 104 -1.40 -7.67 13.59
C GLU A 104 -0.17 -6.75 13.43
N SER A 105 0.85 -7.20 12.70
CA SER A 105 2.10 -6.44 12.48
C SER A 105 2.22 -5.84 11.07
N MET A 106 1.15 -5.85 10.27
CA MET A 106 1.23 -5.48 8.85
C MET A 106 1.49 -3.98 8.63
N LEU A 107 1.13 -3.15 9.61
CA LEU A 107 1.34 -1.70 9.62
C LEU A 107 2.78 -1.25 9.30
N ARG A 108 3.79 -2.06 9.63
CA ARG A 108 5.20 -1.74 9.36
C ARG A 108 5.53 -1.73 7.87
N TYR A 109 4.85 -2.57 7.09
CA TYR A 109 5.09 -2.71 5.66
C TYR A 109 4.20 -1.79 4.82
N ASP A 110 2.99 -1.51 5.31
CA ASP A 110 2.05 -0.58 4.66
C ASP A 110 2.61 0.84 4.52
N LEU A 111 3.54 1.26 5.40
CA LEU A 111 4.22 2.56 5.29
C LEU A 111 5.06 2.67 4.00
N CYS A 112 5.82 1.63 3.66
CA CYS A 112 6.66 1.62 2.45
C CYS A 112 5.79 1.62 1.19
N VAL A 113 4.70 0.86 1.20
CA VAL A 113 3.70 0.85 0.12
C VAL A 113 3.11 2.24 -0.07
N HIS A 114 2.71 2.89 1.02
CA HIS A 114 2.13 4.22 0.98
C HIS A 114 3.12 5.25 0.43
N ALA A 115 4.38 5.23 0.87
CA ALA A 115 5.41 6.12 0.34
C ALA A 115 5.60 5.99 -1.17
N LEU A 116 5.61 4.77 -1.71
CA LEU A 116 5.73 4.52 -3.15
C LEU A 116 4.49 4.97 -3.92
N ILE A 117 3.29 4.76 -3.36
CA ILE A 117 2.03 5.26 -3.91
C ILE A 117 2.04 6.79 -3.98
N VAL A 118 2.47 7.45 -2.91
CA VAL A 118 2.60 8.92 -2.85
C VAL A 118 3.55 9.43 -3.92
N LEU A 119 4.73 8.80 -4.08
CA LEU A 119 5.68 9.15 -5.13
C LEU A 119 5.09 8.96 -6.54
N GLY A 120 4.38 7.85 -6.76
CA GLY A 120 3.67 7.58 -8.02
C GLY A 120 2.60 8.63 -8.32
N LEU A 121 1.83 9.05 -7.30
CA LEU A 121 0.80 10.08 -7.42
C LEU A 121 1.40 11.46 -7.71
N LEU A 122 2.47 11.85 -7.02
CA LEU A 122 3.17 13.10 -7.28
C LEU A 122 3.77 13.14 -8.69
N HIS A 123 4.30 12.02 -9.16
CA HIS A 123 4.78 11.90 -10.54
C HIS A 123 3.64 12.02 -11.55
N TYR A 124 2.50 11.37 -11.29
CA TYR A 124 1.30 11.47 -12.12
C TYR A 124 0.78 12.92 -12.21
N LEU A 125 0.66 13.61 -11.06
CA LEU A 125 0.24 15.01 -10.99
C LEU A 125 1.20 15.97 -11.70
N ARG A 126 2.51 15.64 -11.72
CA ARG A 126 3.51 16.44 -12.45
C ARG A 126 3.37 16.31 -13.96
N GLU A 127 3.05 15.13 -14.48
CA GLU A 127 2.93 14.89 -15.93
C GLU A 127 1.60 15.37 -16.52
N PHE A 128 0.51 15.38 -15.73
CA PHE A 128 -0.79 15.88 -16.19
C PHE A 128 -0.82 17.42 -16.26
N ARG A 129 -0.75 17.96 -17.48
CA ARG A 129 -1.10 19.37 -17.75
C ARG A 129 -2.63 19.54 -17.63
N LEU A 130 -3.13 19.78 -16.42
CA LEU A 130 -4.50 20.19 -16.16
C LEU A 130 -4.58 21.74 -16.19
N PRO A 131 -5.19 22.35 -17.23
CA PRO A 131 -5.72 23.71 -17.11
C PRO A 131 -7.11 23.63 -16.46
N PRO A 132 -7.49 24.50 -15.51
CA PRO A 132 -6.82 25.72 -15.00
C PRO A 132 -5.91 25.50 -13.77
N LEU A 133 -5.01 26.47 -13.51
CA LEU A 133 -3.97 26.44 -12.47
C LEU A 133 -4.52 26.20 -11.05
N TYR A 134 -5.71 26.72 -10.75
CA TYR A 134 -6.36 26.55 -9.45
C TYR A 134 -6.77 25.11 -9.16
N VAL A 135 -7.27 24.39 -10.17
CA VAL A 135 -7.64 22.97 -10.04
C VAL A 135 -6.39 22.13 -9.80
N ARG A 136 -5.28 22.46 -10.47
CA ARG A 136 -3.99 21.83 -10.23
C ARG A 136 -3.47 22.10 -8.83
N ALA A 137 -3.48 23.37 -8.40
CA ALA A 137 -3.02 23.74 -7.06
C ALA A 137 -3.86 23.04 -5.98
N ALA A 138 -5.19 23.04 -6.12
CA ALA A 138 -6.11 22.36 -5.21
C ALA A 138 -5.90 20.84 -5.20
N ALA A 139 -5.70 20.20 -6.36
CA ALA A 139 -5.44 18.76 -6.43
C ALA A 139 -4.08 18.41 -5.79
N MET A 140 -3.05 19.23 -6.01
CA MET A 140 -1.73 19.03 -5.41
C MET A 140 -1.75 19.27 -3.91
N THR A 141 -2.47 20.28 -3.41
CA THR A 141 -2.60 20.52 -1.96
C THR A 141 -3.41 19.43 -1.30
N LEU A 142 -4.53 18.99 -1.89
CA LEU A 142 -5.31 17.88 -1.38
C LEU A 142 -4.50 16.58 -1.33
N ALA A 143 -3.77 16.28 -2.42
CA ALA A 143 -2.88 15.13 -2.45
C ALA A 143 -1.80 15.24 -1.38
N ALA A 144 -1.14 16.39 -1.25
CA ALA A 144 -0.12 16.62 -0.23
C ALA A 144 -0.68 16.47 1.19
N LEU A 145 -1.86 17.03 1.47
CA LEU A 145 -2.54 16.90 2.77
C LEU A 145 -2.90 15.44 3.05
N ALA A 146 -3.42 14.71 2.06
CA ALA A 146 -3.72 13.29 2.20
C ALA A 146 -2.44 12.46 2.46
N CYS A 147 -1.33 12.79 1.78
CA CYS A 147 -0.04 12.15 2.00
C CYS A 147 0.51 12.44 3.41
N VAL A 148 0.44 13.69 3.86
CA VAL A 148 0.89 14.10 5.20
C VAL A 148 0.04 13.44 6.28
N ALA A 149 -1.29 13.43 6.11
CA ALA A 149 -2.19 12.77 7.02
C ALA A 149 -1.95 11.25 7.06
N GLY A 150 -1.77 10.61 5.90
CA GLY A 150 -1.49 9.19 5.77
C GLY A 150 -0.15 8.80 6.40
N LEU A 151 0.93 9.53 6.09
CA LEU A 151 2.24 9.32 6.68
C LEU A 151 2.27 9.62 8.18
N GLY A 152 1.53 10.64 8.63
CA GLY A 152 1.40 10.97 10.05
C GLY A 152 0.68 9.87 10.83
N LEU A 153 -0.43 9.36 10.28
CA LEU A 153 -1.20 8.27 10.88
C LEU A 153 -0.39 6.96 10.91
N GLN A 154 0.25 6.60 9.79
CA GLN A 154 1.12 5.41 9.74
C GLN A 154 2.34 5.57 10.65
N GLY A 155 2.93 6.77 10.71
CA GLY A 155 4.03 7.09 11.62
C GLY A 155 3.61 6.96 13.09
N PHE A 156 2.41 7.42 13.43
CA PHE A 156 1.83 7.23 14.76
C PHE A 156 1.63 5.74 15.10
N TYR A 157 1.15 4.94 14.15
CA TYR A 157 0.99 3.50 14.34
C TYR A 157 2.33 2.78 14.51
N VAL A 158 3.33 3.10 13.68
CA VAL A 158 4.70 2.56 13.82
C VAL A 158 5.35 3.02 15.13
N TRP A 159 5.10 4.25 15.56
CA TRP A 159 5.59 4.76 16.84
C TRP A 159 5.00 4.00 18.04
N ASN A 160 3.69 3.75 18.04
CA ASN A 160 3.05 2.94 19.09
C ASN A 160 3.55 1.50 19.07
N PHE A 161 3.76 0.94 17.88
CA PHE A 161 4.35 -0.37 17.71
C PHE A 161 5.77 -0.45 18.32
N THR A 162 6.66 0.50 18.00
CA THR A 162 8.06 0.51 18.49
C THR A 162 8.18 0.74 20.00
N ARG A 163 7.19 1.41 20.61
CA ARG A 163 7.07 1.59 22.07
C ARG A 163 6.55 0.35 22.79
N GLY A 164 6.12 -0.68 22.07
CA GLY A 164 5.54 -1.89 22.64
C GLY A 164 4.11 -1.71 23.16
N ASN A 165 3.44 -0.60 22.82
CA ASN A 165 2.05 -0.37 23.22
C ASN A 165 1.10 -1.33 22.49
N TRP A 166 1.49 -1.80 21.31
CA TRP A 166 0.75 -2.71 20.43
C TRP A 166 1.55 -3.99 20.20
N ILE A 167 1.94 -4.62 21.31
CA ILE A 167 2.41 -6.00 21.33
C ILE A 167 1.15 -6.87 21.40
N ALA A 168 0.98 -7.74 20.42
CA ALA A 168 0.13 -8.91 20.54
C ALA A 168 0.64 -9.81 21.67
#